data_AF-A0A1G8XSU4-F1
#
_entry.id   AF-A0A1G8XSU4-F1
#
_cell.length_a   1.000
_cell.length_b   1.000
_cell.length_c   1.000
_cell.angle_alpha   90.00
_cell.angle_beta   90.00
_cell.angle_gamma   90.00
#
_symmetry.space_group_name_H-M   'P 1'
#
loop_
_entity.id
_entity.type
_entity.pdbx_description
1 polymer ?
#
loop_
_entity_poly.entity_id
_entity_poly.type
_entity_poly.pdbx_seq_one_letter_code
_entity_poly.pdbx_strand_id
1 'polypeptide(L)' 'MTIAPPETEVVNAWRVACDGGEGALGHPRVWLSIPHDRGWVECPYCDKRYVHQSHAQEAGDAAA' A
#
# COMPACT_ATOMS: atom_id res chain seq x y z
N MET A 1 5.61 3.13 -22.59
CA MET A 1 4.29 2.79 -22.02
C MET A 1 4.26 3.38 -20.62
N THR A 2 3.37 4.32 -20.34
CA THR A 2 3.25 4.96 -19.01
C THR A 2 2.64 3.94 -18.06
N ILE A 3 3.45 3.41 -17.14
CA ILE A 3 2.96 2.53 -16.07
C ILE A 3 2.04 3.37 -15.19
N ALA A 4 0.82 2.89 -14.93
CA ALA A 4 -0.07 3.58 -14.00
C ALA A 4 0.64 3.66 -12.64
N PRO A 5 0.51 4.79 -11.91
CA PRO A 5 1.10 4.88 -10.58
C PRO A 5 0.60 3.73 -9.69
N PRO A 6 1.45 3.19 -8.82
CA PRO A 6 1.08 2.09 -7.94
C PRO A 6 -0.16 2.49 -7.12
N GLU A 7 -1.16 1.60 -7.07
CA GLU A 7 -2.35 1.84 -6.26
C GLU A 7 -1.94 2.07 -4.81
N THR A 8 -2.17 3.28 -4.31
CA THR A 8 -1.79 3.70 -2.97
C THR A 8 -3.05 3.80 -2.10
N GLU A 9 -3.06 3.10 -0.99
CA GLU A 9 -4.17 3.05 -0.05
C GLU A 9 -3.73 3.63 1.31
N VAL A 10 -4.49 4.61 1.81
CA VAL A 10 -4.20 5.23 3.10
C VAL A 10 -4.92 4.48 4.21
N VAL A 11 -4.16 4.04 5.21
CA VAL A 11 -4.67 3.27 6.35
C VAL A 11 -4.42 3.98 7.67
N ASN A 12 -5.26 3.72 8.67
CA ASN A 12 -5.11 4.25 10.04
C ASN A 12 -4.37 3.25 10.96
N ALA A 13 -4.17 2.01 10.53
CA ALA A 13 -3.51 0.98 11.32
C ALA A 13 -2.07 0.74 10.85
N TRP A 14 -1.16 0.53 11.81
CA TRP A 14 0.22 0.11 11.54
C TRP A 14 0.32 -1.33 11.05
N ARG A 15 -0.75 -2.11 11.16
CA ARG A 15 -0.83 -3.48 10.66
C ARG A 15 -2.05 -3.59 9.76
N VAL A 16 -1.81 -3.99 8.51
CA VAL A 16 -2.82 -4.04 7.44
C VAL A 16 -2.99 -5.48 6.98
N ALA A 17 -4.24 -5.91 6.80
CA ALA A 17 -4.55 -7.14 6.09
C ALA A 17 -4.70 -6.80 4.61
N CYS A 18 -3.84 -7.37 3.78
CA CYS A 18 -3.99 -7.30 2.34
C CYS A 18 -4.61 -8.60 1.85
N ASP A 19 -5.80 -8.49 1.26
CA ASP A 19 -6.56 -9.60 0.68
C ASP A 19 -6.35 -9.72 -0.85
N GLY A 20 -5.36 -9.01 -1.41
CA GLY A 20 -4.95 -9.15 -2.82
C GLY A 20 -5.88 -8.56 -3.87
N GLY A 21 -6.99 -7.91 -3.48
CA GLY A 21 -8.02 -7.40 -4.40
C GLY A 21 -8.86 -8.54 -4.96
N GLU A 22 -10.19 -8.44 -4.87
CA GLU A 22 -11.11 -9.48 -5.30
C GLU A 22 -10.86 -9.90 -6.77
N GLY A 23 -10.31 -11.10 -7.00
CA GLY A 23 -10.07 -11.63 -8.34
C GLY A 23 -9.24 -12.91 -8.37
N ALA A 24 -9.24 -13.61 -9.50
CA ALA A 24 -8.51 -14.87 -9.71
C ALA A 24 -6.97 -14.75 -9.65
N LEU A 25 -6.45 -13.52 -9.65
CA LEU A 25 -5.02 -13.19 -9.54
C LEU A 25 -4.66 -12.62 -8.15
N GLY A 26 -5.62 -12.49 -7.24
CA GLY A 26 -5.36 -12.07 -5.87
C GLY A 26 -4.62 -13.15 -5.07
N HIS A 27 -3.79 -12.73 -4.12
CA HIS A 27 -3.10 -13.63 -3.19
C HIS A 27 -3.95 -13.86 -1.93
N PRO A 28 -3.68 -14.94 -1.16
CA PRO A 28 -4.33 -15.15 0.14
C PRO A 28 -4.11 -13.97 1.10
N ARG A 29 -5.01 -13.80 2.08
CA ARG A 29 -4.87 -12.79 3.14
C ARG A 29 -3.47 -12.83 3.76
N VAL A 30 -2.71 -11.74 3.60
CA VAL A 30 -1.43 -11.54 4.29
C VAL A 30 -1.51 -10.34 5.20
N TRP A 31 -0.74 -10.38 6.28
CA TRP A 31 -0.61 -9.27 7.21
C TRP A 31 0.70 -8.55 6.96
N LEU A 32 0.60 -7.28 6.60
CA LEU A 32 1.74 -6.38 6.39
C LEU A 32 1.84 -5.44 7.61
N SER A 33 3.04 -5.26 8.13
CA SER A 33 3.32 -4.21 9.12
C SER A 33 3.94 -3.02 8.42
N ILE A 34 3.35 -1.85 8.63
CA ILE A 34 3.91 -0.56 8.22
C ILE A 34 4.95 -0.16 9.25
N PRO A 35 6.22 -0.01 8.86
CA PRO A 35 7.24 0.42 9.79
C PRO A 35 7.14 1.94 10.01
N HIS A 36 7.26 2.37 11.27
CA HIS A 36 6.99 3.75 11.71
C HIS A 36 8.00 4.78 11.20
N ASP A 37 9.19 4.33 10.81
CA ASP A 37 10.27 5.14 10.23
C ASP A 37 9.98 5.53 8.78
N ARG A 38 9.43 4.61 7.99
CA ARG A 38 9.11 4.81 6.57
C ARG A 38 7.67 5.29 6.36
N GLY A 39 6.74 4.86 7.21
CA GLY A 39 5.33 5.25 7.12
C GLY A 39 4.52 4.53 6.03
N TRP A 40 5.13 3.64 5.25
CA TRP A 40 4.46 2.86 4.22
C TRP A 40 5.05 1.46 4.04
N VAL A 41 4.23 0.54 3.51
CA VAL A 41 4.62 -0.83 3.14
C VAL A 41 3.98 -1.22 1.81
N GLU A 42 4.68 -2.01 1.01
CA GLU A 42 4.17 -2.53 -0.26
C GLU A 42 3.82 -4.02 -0.15
N CYS A 43 2.71 -4.37 -0.77
CA CYS A 43 2.30 -5.75 -0.97
C CYS A 43 3.18 -6.40 -2.04
N PRO A 44 3.96 -7.47 -1.73
CA PRO A 44 4.87 -8.09 -2.70
C PRO A 44 4.16 -8.89 -3.80
N TYR A 45 2.84 -8.96 -3.78
CA TYR A 45 2.02 -9.75 -4.69
C TYR A 45 1.15 -8.90 -5.61
N CYS A 46 0.61 -7.82 -5.05
CA CYS A 46 -0.40 -6.98 -5.66
C CYS A 46 0.11 -5.57 -5.96
N ASP A 47 1.38 -5.28 -5.62
CA ASP A 47 2.06 -3.98 -5.77
C ASP A 47 1.30 -2.78 -5.18
N LYS A 48 0.27 -3.05 -4.38
CA LYS A 48 -0.49 -2.04 -3.64
C LYS A 48 0.37 -1.51 -2.50
N ARG A 49 0.49 -0.19 -2.43
CA ARG A 49 1.23 0.52 -1.39
C ARG A 49 0.27 0.97 -0.29
N TYR A 50 0.47 0.50 0.92
CA TYR A 50 -0.26 0.95 2.09
C TYR A 50 0.54 2.02 2.81
N VAL A 51 -0.05 3.20 2.94
CA VAL A 51 0.58 4.34 3.63
C VAL A 51 -0.22 4.65 4.88
N HIS A 52 0.46 4.82 6.01
CA HIS A 52 -0.23 5.23 7.22
C HIS A 52 -0.68 6.69 7.09
N GLN A 53 -1.88 7.03 7.57
CA GLN A 53 -2.44 8.39 7.50
C GLN A 53 -1.50 9.49 8.00
N SER A 54 -0.63 9.17 8.98
CA SER A 54 0.38 10.11 9.51
C SER A 54 1.47 10.47 8.50
N HIS A 55 1.67 9.64 7.47
CA HIS A 55 2.66 9.81 6.40
C HIS A 55 2.01 10.00 5.02
N ALA A 56 0.67 9.96 4.94
CA ALA A 56 -0.06 10.12 3.68
C ALA A 56 0.11 11.52 3.06
N GLN A 57 0.40 12.53 3.88
CA GLN A 57 0.64 13.90 3.41
C GLN A 57 1.95 14.03 2.60
N GLU A 58 2.92 13.13 2.78
CA GLU A 58 4.19 13.13 2.04
C GLU A 58 4.09 12.35 0.72
N ALA A 59 3.15 11.41 0.61
CA ALA A 59 2.97 10.56 -0.56
C ALA A 59 2.27 11.25 -1.75
N GLY A 60 1.63 12.40 -1.52
CA GLY A 60 0.91 13.16 -2.54
C GLY A 60 1.78 14.02 -3.48
N ASP A 61 3.06 14.21 -3.16
CA ASP A 61 3.96 15.13 -3.88
C ASP A 61 4.85 14.45 -4.95
N ALA A 62 4.65 13.16 -5.23
CA ALA A 62 5.41 12.42 -6.26
C ALA A 62 4.72 12.36 -7.64
N ALA A 63 3.74 13.24 -7.89
CA ALA A 63 2.96 13.30 -9.14
C ALA A 63 3.15 14.62 -9.92
N ALA A 64 4.36 15.18 -9.93
CA ALA A 64 4.74 16.31 -10.80
C ALA A 64 5.57 15.83 -12.00
#